data_AF-A0A376ZTA9-F1
#
_entry.id   AF-A0A376ZTA9-F1
#
_cell.length_a   1.000
_cell.length_b   1.000
_cell.length_c   1.000
_cell.angle_alpha   90.00
_cell.angle_beta   90.00
_cell.angle_gamma   90.00
#
_symmetry.space_group_name_H-M   'P 1'
#
loop_
_entity.id
_entity.type
_entity.pdbx_description
1 polymer ?
#
loop_
_entity_poly.entity_id
_entity_poly.type
_entity_poly.pdbx_seq_one_letter_code
_entity_poly.pdbx_strand_id
1 'polypeptide(L)' 'MDFDARTTIPFEGERHNALNDARYQAKYVSAIWQKLLPSQADF' A
#
# COMPACT_ATOMS: atom_id res chain seq x y z
N MET A 1 -8.59 15.01 0.82
CA MET A 1 -9.08 13.68 0.40
C MET A 1 -8.19 12.65 1.07
N ASP A 2 -8.66 12.06 2.18
CA ASP A 2 -7.87 11.09 2.93
C ASP A 2 -7.90 9.73 2.23
N PHE A 3 -6.79 9.36 1.60
CA PHE A 3 -6.57 8.00 1.15
C PHE A 3 -6.20 7.15 2.38
N ASP A 4 -7.17 6.40 2.92
CA ASP A 4 -6.91 5.45 4.00
C ASP A 4 -6.47 4.10 3.44
N ALA A 5 -5.19 4.01 3.10
CA ALA A 5 -4.53 2.80 2.60
C ALA A 5 -4.75 1.56 3.49
N ARG A 6 -5.10 1.74 4.77
CA ARG A 6 -5.37 0.64 5.71
C ARG A 6 -6.64 -0.14 5.37
N THR A 7 -7.60 0.50 4.71
CA THR A 7 -8.86 -0.16 4.29
C THR A 7 -8.74 -0.86 2.94
N THR A 8 -7.79 -0.43 2.10
CA THR A 8 -7.70 -0.87 0.70
C THR A 8 -6.79 -2.08 0.52
N ILE A 9 -5.85 -2.30 1.43
CA ILE A 9 -4.88 -3.41 1.36
C ILE A 9 -5.10 -4.31 2.57
N PRO A 10 -5.78 -5.46 2.42
CA PRO A 10 -5.91 -6.42 3.49
C PRO A 10 -4.57 -7.12 3.77
N PHE A 11 -4.36 -7.49 5.03
CA PHE A 11 -3.20 -8.29 5.41
C PHE A 11 -3.35 -9.72 4.88
N GLU A 12 -2.28 -10.27 4.32
CA GLU A 12 -2.22 -11.63 3.81
C GLU A 12 -1.11 -12.40 4.53
N GLY A 13 -1.44 -13.58 5.05
CA GLY A 13 -0.49 -14.49 5.71
C GLY A 13 -0.66 -14.57 7.23
N GLU A 14 0.34 -15.17 7.87
CA GLU A 14 0.43 -15.26 9.33
C GLU A 14 0.93 -13.93 9.91
N ARG A 15 0.20 -13.38 10.90
CA ARG A 15 0.61 -12.18 11.64
C ARG A 15 1.81 -12.49 12.52
N HIS A 16 2.68 -11.51 12.72
CA HIS A 16 3.95 -11.68 13.45
C HIS A 16 4.97 -12.57 12.73
N ASN A 17 4.72 -12.91 11.46
CA ASN A 17 5.73 -13.43 10.56
C ASN A 17 6.38 -12.26 9.82
N ALA A 18 7.67 -12.05 10.09
CA ALA A 18 8.42 -10.92 9.55
C ALA A 18 8.37 -10.80 8.01
N LEU A 19 8.32 -11.93 7.28
CA LEU A 19 8.24 -11.92 5.83
C LEU A 19 6.86 -11.45 5.34
N ASN A 20 5.78 -11.93 5.96
CA ASN A 20 4.42 -11.50 5.62
C ASN A 20 4.23 -10.02 5.96
N ASP A 21 4.75 -9.58 7.11
CA ASP A 21 4.75 -8.19 7.53
C ASP A 21 5.50 -7.30 6.51
N ALA A 22 6.70 -7.71 6.08
CA ALA A 22 7.47 -6.97 5.08
C ALA A 22 6.73 -6.85 3.73
N ARG A 23 6.09 -7.93 3.26
CA ARG A 23 5.27 -7.91 2.03
C ARG A 23 4.09 -6.95 2.17
N TYR A 24 3.42 -6.98 3.32
CA TYR A 24 2.29 -6.08 3.59
C TYR A 24 2.72 -4.61 3.57
N GLN A 25 3.82 -4.27 4.24
CA GLN A 25 4.36 -2.90 4.27
C GLN A 25 4.78 -2.42 2.88
N ALA A 26 5.41 -3.28 2.07
CA ALA A 26 5.79 -2.93 0.70
C ALA A 26 4.57 -2.58 -0.18
N LYS A 27 3.47 -3.34 -0.08
CA LYS A 27 2.21 -3.01 -0.76
C LYS A 27 1.67 -1.65 -0.31
N TYR A 28 1.70 -1.37 0.99
CA TYR A 28 1.23 -0.11 1.58
C TYR A 28 2.01 1.11 1.06
N VAL A 29 3.34 1.07 1.09
CA VAL A 29 4.20 2.14 0.58
C VAL A 29 4.00 2.34 -0.93
N SER A 30 3.85 1.26 -1.68
CA SER A 30 3.64 1.31 -3.14
C SER A 30 2.33 2.02 -3.50
N ALA A 31 1.25 1.75 -2.76
CA ALA A 31 -0.04 2.40 -2.99
C ALA A 31 -0.04 3.90 -2.65
N ILE A 32 0.65 4.30 -1.58
CA ILE A 32 0.87 5.72 -1.27
C ILE A 32 1.62 6.38 -2.43
N TRP A 33 2.71 5.78 -2.88
CA TRP A 33 3.52 6.31 -3.96
C TRP A 33 2.71 6.50 -5.26
N GLN A 34 1.90 5.51 -5.64
CA GLN A 34 1.02 5.61 -6.81
C GLN A 34 0.00 6.75 -6.72
N LYS A 35 -0.44 7.14 -5.52
CA LYS A 35 -1.37 8.26 -5.32
C LYS A 35 -0.69 9.63 -5.34
N LEU A 36 0.60 9.70 -5.02
CA LEU A 36 1.37 10.94 -5.00
C LEU A 36 1.85 11.35 -6.40
N LEU A 37 1.99 10.40 -7.32
CA LEU A 37 2.35 10.69 -8.70
C LEU A 37 1.14 11.25 -9.45
N PRO A 38 1.29 12.35 -10.21
CA PRO A 38 0.24 12.83 -11.10
C PRO A 38 -0.15 11.72 -12.09
N SER A 39 -1.43 11.65 -12.44
CA SER A 39 -1.88 10.63 -13.36
C SER A 39 -1.19 10.86 -14.71
N GLN A 40 -0.88 9.80 -15.44
CA GLN A 40 -0.29 9.91 -16.78
C GLN A 40 -1.22 10.66 -17.76
N ALA A 41 -2.50 10.84 -17.40
CA ALA A 41 -3.48 11.63 -18.14
C ALA A 41 -3.39 13.14 -17.86
N ASP A 42 -2.60 13.56 -16.87
CA ASP A 42 -2.36 14.98 -16.52
C ASP A 42 -1.14 15.57 -17.26
N PHE A 43 -0.52 14.81 -18.19
CA PHE A 43 0.63 15.23 -19.02
C PHE A 43 0.26 15.36 -20.51
#